data_AF-A0A1X7MVB0-F1
#
_entry.id   AF-A0A1X7MVB0-F1
#
_cell.length_a   1.000
_cell.length_b   1.000
_cell.length_c   1.000
_cell.angle_alpha   90.00
_cell.angle_beta   90.00
_cell.angle_gamma   90.00
#
_symmetry.space_group_name_H-M   'P 1'
#
loop_
_entity.id
_entity.type
_entity.pdbx_description
1 polymer ?
#
loop_
_entity_poly.entity_id
_entity_poly.type
_entity_poly.pdbx_seq_one_letter_code
_entity_poly.pdbx_strand_id
1 'polypeptide(L)'
;MDSTLFGTVGIIAIAVILLVLLVSRYRTASPAEALIISGTALGNKNVFIDPETNNKMKIVSGGGTFVWPVIQTVNKLSLLSSKLDVRTPEVYTKEGVPVAVDGTVIIKIGSTSEDVATAAEQYLGKTTEQLEGEAKEVLEGHLRSILGRMTVEDIYKNRDVFNSNVQEEAASDLAKMGLVIVSFTVKEVTDKNGYLEALGQGRIAEVKRDADIKTANADKETRIQRALADQKSQEAELQRETETANAKKEKSLLLSTYEREQNIAKAEAESAYDLRRAELKKRVVVEEGNALITEREKQIELQEKETIKKEREYDATVRKKAEAERYAVEQSAIASKNKSIAESEARAKEIELNGQAEAESIRLIGQANAESKTAWAKAMEGIGSSAITTLLIEAYPAIIKASAEPLGNIDKITVVDSGDGNGASAITKTATNVLTSTQEALKDATGLDLIELINSIAGTKNIGRQINNLNDTLSQPATESDTPIIAEDSE
;
A
#
# COMPACT_ATOMS: atom_id res chain seq x y z
N MET A 1 -89.18 -48.99 -99.66
CA MET A 1 -88.54 -48.89 -98.34
C MET A 1 -88.66 -50.25 -97.69
N ASP A 2 -87.55 -50.96 -97.63
CA ASP A 2 -87.50 -52.41 -97.66
C ASP A 2 -87.82 -53.05 -96.30
N SER A 3 -88.68 -54.07 -96.31
CA SER A 3 -89.02 -54.88 -95.13
C SER A 3 -87.79 -55.58 -94.51
N THR A 4 -86.75 -55.82 -95.31
CA THR A 4 -85.45 -56.33 -94.85
C THR A 4 -84.68 -55.31 -94.01
N LEU A 5 -84.86 -54.01 -94.26
CA LEU A 5 -84.24 -52.93 -93.49
C LEU A 5 -84.86 -52.82 -92.08
N PHE A 6 -86.17 -53.02 -91.95
CA PHE A 6 -86.85 -53.03 -90.65
C PHE A 6 -86.48 -54.27 -89.82
N GLY A 7 -86.30 -55.42 -90.46
CA GLY A 7 -85.86 -56.66 -89.79
C GLY A 7 -84.43 -56.57 -89.24
N THR A 8 -83.49 -56.04 -90.02
CA THR A 8 -82.10 -55.85 -89.58
C THR A 8 -81.99 -54.80 -88.48
N VAL A 9 -82.71 -53.68 -88.59
CA VAL A 9 -82.77 -52.65 -87.54
C VAL A 9 -83.37 -53.21 -86.23
N GLY A 10 -84.40 -54.05 -86.31
CA GLY A 10 -84.98 -54.72 -85.14
C GLY A 10 -84.01 -55.66 -84.42
N ILE A 11 -83.26 -56.47 -85.18
CA ILE A 11 -82.24 -57.37 -84.61
C ILE A 11 -81.11 -56.57 -83.95
N ILE A 12 -80.66 -55.49 -84.59
CA ILE A 12 -79.62 -54.61 -84.04
C ILE A 12 -80.13 -53.94 -82.76
N ALA A 13 -81.38 -53.48 -82.71
CA ALA A 13 -81.96 -52.87 -81.52
C ALA A 13 -82.02 -53.87 -80.35
N ILE A 14 -82.43 -55.11 -80.59
CA ILE A 14 -82.44 -56.18 -79.57
C ILE A 14 -81.01 -56.50 -79.10
N ALA A 15 -80.05 -56.57 -80.03
CA ALA A 15 -78.65 -56.81 -79.69
C ALA A 15 -78.07 -55.67 -78.85
N VAL A 16 -78.39 -54.41 -79.16
CA VAL A 16 -77.98 -53.24 -78.37
C VAL A 16 -78.64 -53.25 -76.99
N ILE A 17 -79.93 -53.59 -76.89
CA ILE A 17 -80.62 -53.70 -75.59
C ILE A 17 -80.01 -54.82 -74.75
N LEU A 18 -79.73 -55.99 -75.33
CA LEU A 18 -79.05 -57.09 -74.65
C LEU A 18 -77.64 -56.70 -74.21
N LEU A 19 -76.90 -55.98 -75.05
CA LEU A 19 -75.56 -55.50 -74.73
C LEU A 19 -75.58 -54.47 -73.60
N VAL A 20 -76.54 -53.53 -73.61
CA VAL A 20 -76.74 -52.57 -72.52
C VAL A 20 -77.13 -53.28 -71.22
N LEU A 21 -78.03 -54.27 -71.28
CA LEU A 21 -78.38 -55.09 -70.10
C LEU A 21 -77.17 -55.86 -69.58
N LEU A 22 -76.35 -56.43 -70.45
CA LEU A 22 -75.16 -57.19 -70.07
C LEU A 22 -74.08 -56.29 -69.45
N VAL A 23 -73.84 -55.11 -70.02
CA VAL A 23 -72.86 -54.13 -69.50
C VAL A 23 -73.36 -53.50 -68.20
N SER A 24 -74.64 -53.11 -68.12
CA SER A 24 -75.23 -52.50 -66.91
C SER A 24 -75.16 -53.41 -65.69
N ARG A 25 -75.07 -54.72 -65.92
CA ARG A 25 -75.07 -55.74 -64.89
C ARG A 25 -73.66 -56.17 -64.46
N TYR A 26 -72.64 -55.74 -65.19
CA TYR A 26 -71.25 -55.89 -64.76
C TYR A 26 -70.95 -54.91 -63.62
N ARG A 27 -70.62 -55.45 -62.43
CA ARG A 27 -70.26 -54.64 -61.25
C ARG A 27 -68.77 -54.74 -61.00
N THR A 28 -68.13 -53.61 -60.72
CA THR A 28 -66.71 -53.49 -60.42
C THR A 28 -66.50 -53.13 -58.95
N ALA A 29 -65.56 -53.82 -58.31
CA ALA A 29 -65.06 -53.55 -56.97
C ALA A 29 -63.84 -52.63 -57.07
N SER A 30 -63.82 -51.57 -56.28
CA SER A 30 -62.59 -50.80 -56.03
C SER A 30 -61.61 -51.66 -55.21
N PRO A 31 -60.29 -51.46 -55.29
CA PRO A 31 -59.33 -52.15 -54.40
C PRO A 31 -59.60 -51.96 -52.90
N ALA A 32 -60.34 -50.91 -52.52
CA ALA A 32 -60.72 -50.61 -51.14
C ALA A 32 -62.11 -51.15 -50.74
N GLU A 33 -62.82 -51.84 -51.63
CA GLU A 33 -64.14 -52.42 -51.37
C GLU A 33 -64.16 -53.90 -51.77
N ALA A 34 -64.81 -54.75 -50.96
CA ALA A 34 -65.17 -56.10 -51.35
C ALA A 34 -66.64 -56.14 -51.80
N LEU A 35 -66.90 -56.78 -52.94
CA LEU A 35 -68.26 -57.15 -53.34
C LEU A 35 -68.58 -58.52 -52.75
N ILE A 36 -69.58 -58.55 -51.88
CA ILE A 36 -70.15 -59.77 -51.34
C ILE A 36 -71.40 -60.09 -52.15
N ILE A 37 -71.40 -61.24 -52.82
CA ILE A 37 -72.49 -61.69 -53.66
C ILE A 37 -73.09 -62.94 -53.03
N SER A 38 -74.38 -62.85 -52.74
CA SER A 38 -75.21 -63.94 -52.23
C SER A 38 -76.28 -64.30 -53.25
N GLY A 39 -76.69 -65.56 -53.31
CA GLY A 39 -77.68 -66.03 -54.27
C GLY A 39 -77.43 -67.44 -54.80
N THR A 40 -78.19 -67.85 -55.81
CA THR A 40 -77.94 -69.13 -56.50
C THR A 40 -77.03 -68.92 -57.72
N ALA A 41 -76.39 -69.99 -58.20
CA ALA A 41 -75.49 -69.97 -59.36
C ALA A 41 -74.26 -69.02 -59.24
N LEU A 42 -73.56 -69.04 -58.11
CA LEU A 42 -72.37 -68.18 -57.89
C LEU A 42 -71.14 -68.56 -58.76
N GLY A 43 -71.18 -69.71 -59.43
CA GLY A 43 -70.07 -70.28 -60.19
C GLY A 43 -69.03 -70.97 -59.30
N ASN A 44 -67.82 -71.20 -59.83
CA ASN A 44 -66.76 -71.95 -59.14
C ASN A 44 -65.58 -71.09 -58.66
N LYS A 45 -65.53 -69.80 -59.03
CA LYS A 45 -64.40 -68.91 -58.73
C LYS A 45 -64.74 -67.94 -57.60
N ASN A 46 -63.83 -67.79 -56.64
CA ASN A 46 -63.92 -66.92 -55.47
C ASN A 46 -65.20 -67.13 -54.64
N VAL A 47 -65.66 -68.37 -54.57
CA VAL A 47 -66.78 -68.76 -53.71
C VAL A 47 -66.21 -69.31 -52.42
N PHE A 48 -66.46 -68.59 -51.33
CA PHE A 48 -66.21 -69.10 -50.00
C PHE A 48 -67.40 -69.97 -49.58
N ILE A 49 -67.10 -71.15 -49.06
CA ILE A 49 -68.09 -72.07 -48.51
C ILE A 49 -67.72 -72.22 -47.05
N ASP A 50 -68.59 -71.73 -46.17
CA ASP A 50 -68.38 -71.88 -44.75
C ASP A 50 -68.49 -73.39 -44.37
N PRO A 51 -67.45 -73.98 -43.75
CA PRO A 51 -67.46 -75.38 -43.33
C PRO A 51 -68.54 -75.71 -42.29
N GLU A 52 -69.02 -74.74 -41.51
CA GLU A 52 -70.01 -74.99 -40.44
C GLU A 52 -71.45 -74.78 -40.91
N THR A 53 -71.72 -73.65 -41.58
CA THR A 53 -73.09 -73.28 -41.97
C THR A 53 -73.46 -73.70 -43.39
N ASN A 54 -72.50 -74.19 -44.20
CA ASN A 54 -72.66 -74.51 -45.62
C ASN A 54 -73.20 -73.32 -46.45
N ASN A 55 -73.10 -72.11 -45.92
CA ASN A 55 -73.46 -70.89 -46.62
C ASN A 55 -72.41 -70.60 -47.69
N LYS A 56 -72.89 -70.20 -48.87
CA LYS A 56 -72.04 -69.91 -50.02
C LYS A 56 -72.13 -68.43 -50.34
N MET A 57 -70.99 -67.77 -50.31
CA MET A 57 -70.86 -66.37 -50.70
C MET A 57 -69.72 -66.21 -51.68
N LYS A 58 -69.90 -65.35 -52.68
CA LYS A 58 -68.84 -65.02 -53.62
C LYS A 58 -68.24 -63.68 -53.22
N ILE A 59 -66.93 -63.68 -53.00
CA ILE A 59 -66.17 -62.53 -52.52
C ILE A 59 -65.30 -62.04 -53.67
N VAL A 60 -65.42 -60.77 -54.05
CA VAL A 60 -64.59 -60.16 -55.09
C VAL A 60 -63.98 -58.88 -54.54
N SER A 61 -62.70 -58.95 -54.18
CA SER A 61 -61.85 -57.81 -53.82
C SER A 61 -60.97 -57.45 -55.03
N GLY A 62 -61.04 -56.20 -55.50
CA GLY A 62 -60.26 -55.73 -56.65
C GLY A 62 -60.54 -56.48 -57.95
N GLY A 63 -61.58 -56.07 -58.68
CA GLY A 63 -61.94 -56.71 -59.96
C GLY A 63 -63.39 -56.47 -60.33
N GLY A 64 -63.88 -57.16 -61.36
CA GLY A 64 -65.28 -57.08 -61.79
C GLY A 64 -65.92 -58.44 -61.92
N THR A 65 -67.22 -58.50 -61.62
CA THR A 65 -68.00 -59.73 -61.77
C THR A 65 -69.36 -59.42 -62.38
N PHE A 66 -69.79 -60.32 -63.24
CA PHE A 66 -71.17 -60.36 -63.70
C PHE A 66 -72.04 -60.93 -62.60
N VAL A 67 -73.22 -60.33 -62.40
CA VAL A 67 -74.13 -60.70 -61.32
C VAL A 67 -75.53 -60.86 -61.92
N TRP A 68 -76.31 -61.87 -61.57
CA TRP A 68 -77.62 -62.11 -62.19
C TRP A 68 -78.75 -61.35 -61.47
N PRO A 69 -79.62 -60.58 -62.16
CA PRO A 69 -80.57 -59.65 -61.51
C PRO A 69 -81.67 -60.31 -60.67
N VAL A 70 -82.03 -61.57 -60.94
CA VAL A 70 -83.16 -62.26 -60.28
C VAL A 70 -82.71 -63.19 -59.15
N ILE A 71 -81.50 -63.73 -59.26
CA ILE A 71 -81.03 -64.82 -58.38
C ILE A 71 -79.82 -64.42 -57.52
N GLN A 72 -79.28 -63.20 -57.68
CA GLN A 72 -78.08 -62.73 -56.98
C GLN A 72 -78.21 -61.29 -56.49
N THR A 73 -77.87 -61.10 -55.21
CA THR A 73 -77.76 -59.81 -54.52
C THR A 73 -76.30 -59.41 -54.37
N VAL A 74 -76.02 -58.10 -54.41
CA VAL A 74 -74.67 -57.54 -54.26
C VAL A 74 -74.69 -56.55 -53.12
N ASN A 75 -73.81 -56.75 -52.17
CA ASN A 75 -73.55 -55.82 -51.09
C ASN A 75 -72.07 -55.43 -51.12
N LYS A 76 -71.80 -54.18 -50.80
CA LYS A 76 -70.44 -53.65 -50.71
C LYS A 76 -70.00 -53.67 -49.26
N LEU A 77 -68.78 -54.13 -49.03
CA LEU A 77 -68.12 -54.08 -47.73
C LEU A 77 -66.85 -53.24 -47.87
N SER A 78 -66.68 -52.24 -47.01
CA SER A 78 -65.49 -51.39 -47.01
C SER A 78 -64.30 -52.16 -46.42
N LEU A 79 -63.18 -52.18 -47.13
CA LEU A 79 -61.90 -52.74 -46.65
C LEU A 79 -60.95 -51.64 -46.14
N LEU A 80 -61.43 -50.40 -46.04
CA LEU A 80 -60.65 -49.29 -45.52
C LEU A 80 -60.32 -49.51 -44.04
N SER A 81 -59.17 -48.98 -43.63
CA SER A 81 -58.79 -48.98 -42.23
C SER A 81 -59.59 -47.93 -41.46
N SER A 82 -60.13 -48.33 -40.31
CA SER A 82 -60.75 -47.45 -39.33
C SER A 82 -59.76 -47.15 -38.21
N LYS A 83 -59.73 -45.88 -37.78
CA LYS A 83 -58.97 -45.45 -36.60
C LYS A 83 -59.93 -45.38 -35.42
N LEU A 84 -59.62 -46.09 -34.34
CA LEU A 84 -60.42 -46.09 -33.13
C LEU A 84 -59.57 -45.58 -31.96
N ASP A 85 -60.16 -44.67 -31.18
CA ASP A 85 -59.59 -44.23 -29.92
C ASP A 85 -60.27 -45.00 -28.78
N VAL A 86 -59.47 -45.80 -28.09
CA VAL A 86 -59.88 -46.68 -27.00
C VAL A 86 -59.41 -46.08 -25.68
N ARG A 87 -60.29 -46.06 -24.69
CA ARG A 87 -59.98 -45.49 -23.37
C ARG A 87 -60.52 -46.42 -22.31
N THR A 88 -59.62 -46.89 -21.44
CA THR A 88 -60.06 -47.69 -20.30
C THR A 88 -60.53 -46.78 -19.17
N PRO A 89 -61.55 -47.20 -18.39
CA PRO A 89 -61.78 -46.63 -17.07
C PRO A 89 -60.58 -46.92 -16.15
N GLU A 90 -60.66 -46.46 -14.91
CA GLU A 90 -59.61 -46.69 -13.92
C GLU A 90 -59.49 -48.19 -13.60
N VAL A 91 -58.33 -48.78 -13.92
CA VAL A 91 -58.02 -50.20 -13.70
C VAL A 91 -56.85 -50.30 -12.73
N TYR A 92 -56.97 -51.18 -11.74
CA TYR A 92 -55.88 -51.47 -10.82
C TYR A 92 -54.85 -52.38 -11.49
N THR A 93 -53.59 -51.94 -11.48
CA THR A 93 -52.45 -52.74 -11.93
C THR A 93 -52.14 -53.89 -10.96
N LYS A 94 -51.17 -54.73 -11.31
CA LYS A 94 -50.69 -55.84 -10.45
C LYS A 94 -50.33 -55.38 -9.03
N GLU A 95 -49.78 -54.18 -8.89
CA GLU A 95 -49.35 -53.60 -7.60
C GLU A 95 -50.46 -52.75 -6.93
N GLY A 96 -51.69 -52.79 -7.46
CA GLY A 96 -52.83 -52.08 -6.88
C GLY A 96 -52.83 -50.56 -7.12
N VAL A 97 -52.00 -50.06 -8.04
CA VAL A 97 -52.05 -48.64 -8.44
C VAL A 97 -53.12 -48.47 -9.52
N PRO A 98 -54.10 -47.58 -9.33
CA PRO A 98 -55.11 -47.29 -10.33
C PRO A 98 -54.53 -46.49 -11.49
N VAL A 99 -54.69 -46.98 -12.71
CA VAL A 99 -54.24 -46.30 -13.92
C VAL A 99 -55.34 -46.31 -14.98
N ALA A 100 -55.38 -45.25 -15.78
CA ALA A 100 -56.18 -45.17 -16.99
C ALA A 100 -55.23 -45.08 -18.19
N VAL A 101 -55.53 -45.82 -19.26
CA VAL A 101 -54.72 -45.79 -20.48
C VAL A 101 -55.59 -45.43 -21.66
N ASP A 102 -55.08 -44.44 -22.40
CA ASP A 102 -55.63 -44.02 -23.68
C ASP A 102 -54.77 -44.63 -24.79
N GLY A 103 -55.41 -45.31 -25.73
CA GLY A 103 -54.77 -45.93 -26.88
C GLY A 103 -55.43 -45.50 -28.18
N THR A 104 -54.64 -45.47 -29.25
CA THR A 104 -55.14 -45.36 -30.61
C THR A 104 -54.83 -46.68 -31.32
N VAL A 105 -55.85 -47.27 -31.94
CA VAL A 105 -55.74 -48.48 -32.73
C VAL A 105 -56.19 -48.21 -34.16
N ILE A 106 -55.51 -48.82 -35.11
CA ILE A 106 -55.93 -48.82 -36.51
C ILE A 106 -56.28 -50.27 -36.84
N ILE A 107 -57.55 -50.51 -37.15
CA ILE A 107 -58.07 -51.82 -37.56
C ILE A 107 -58.50 -51.77 -39.01
N LYS A 108 -58.53 -52.92 -39.67
CA LYS A 108 -59.17 -53.10 -40.98
C LYS A 108 -59.74 -54.51 -41.07
N ILE A 109 -60.61 -54.74 -42.05
CA ILE A 109 -61.01 -56.11 -42.40
C ILE A 109 -59.81 -56.84 -42.99
N GLY A 110 -59.63 -58.11 -42.62
CA GLY A 110 -58.54 -58.94 -43.13
C GLY A 110 -58.58 -59.07 -44.66
N SER A 111 -57.44 -59.44 -45.25
CA SER A 111 -57.32 -59.56 -46.71
C SER A 111 -57.55 -60.98 -47.23
N THR A 112 -57.70 -61.96 -46.32
CA THR A 112 -58.01 -63.34 -46.69
C THR A 112 -59.50 -63.48 -47.04
N SER A 113 -59.84 -64.50 -47.84
CA SER A 113 -61.26 -64.76 -48.15
C SER A 113 -62.06 -65.20 -46.92
N GLU A 114 -61.39 -65.79 -45.93
CA GLU A 114 -61.97 -66.20 -44.64
C GLU A 114 -62.34 -64.96 -43.80
N ASP A 115 -61.40 -64.03 -43.58
CA ASP A 115 -61.65 -62.82 -42.78
C ASP A 115 -62.79 -61.98 -43.38
N VAL A 116 -62.79 -61.82 -44.71
CA VAL A 116 -63.82 -61.06 -45.42
C VAL A 116 -65.16 -61.75 -45.35
N ALA A 117 -65.21 -63.09 -45.37
CA ALA A 117 -66.43 -63.85 -45.20
C ALA A 117 -67.02 -63.65 -43.79
N THR A 118 -66.19 -63.83 -42.75
CA THR A 118 -66.60 -63.66 -41.35
C THR A 118 -67.09 -62.24 -41.08
N ALA A 119 -66.37 -61.22 -41.58
CA ALA A 119 -66.80 -59.83 -41.45
C ALA A 119 -68.09 -59.54 -42.23
N ALA A 120 -68.27 -60.16 -43.41
CA ALA A 120 -69.51 -60.04 -44.16
C ALA A 120 -70.69 -60.68 -43.41
N GLU A 121 -70.54 -61.83 -42.78
CA GLU A 121 -71.64 -62.45 -42.03
C GLU A 121 -72.08 -61.61 -40.83
N GLN A 122 -71.15 -60.95 -40.16
CA GLN A 122 -71.42 -60.20 -38.93
C GLN A 122 -71.84 -58.74 -39.15
N TYR A 123 -71.27 -58.08 -40.18
CA TYR A 123 -71.39 -56.62 -40.36
C TYR A 123 -72.08 -56.19 -41.66
N LEU A 124 -72.48 -57.12 -42.54
CA LEU A 124 -73.18 -56.75 -43.78
C LEU A 124 -74.56 -56.16 -43.46
N GLY A 125 -74.70 -54.85 -43.66
CA GLY A 125 -75.91 -54.09 -43.35
C GLY A 125 -75.86 -53.31 -42.03
N LYS A 126 -74.82 -53.50 -41.21
CA LYS A 126 -74.50 -52.60 -40.08
C LYS A 126 -73.76 -51.35 -40.58
N THR A 127 -73.80 -50.28 -39.79
CA THR A 127 -72.98 -49.10 -40.07
C THR A 127 -71.54 -49.30 -39.58
N THR A 128 -70.59 -48.52 -40.12
CA THR A 128 -69.18 -48.60 -39.71
C THR A 128 -69.00 -48.26 -38.22
N GLU A 129 -69.82 -47.35 -37.67
CA GLU A 129 -69.79 -46.97 -36.26
C GLU A 129 -70.18 -48.13 -35.33
N GLN A 130 -71.07 -49.02 -35.77
CA GLN A 130 -71.44 -50.22 -35.00
C GLN A 130 -70.29 -51.23 -34.92
N LEU A 131 -69.61 -51.46 -36.06
CA LEU A 131 -68.40 -52.29 -36.11
C LEU A 131 -67.31 -51.70 -35.21
N GLU A 132 -67.08 -50.39 -35.30
CA GLU A 132 -66.11 -49.69 -34.47
C GLU A 132 -66.45 -49.77 -32.99
N GLY A 133 -67.73 -49.68 -32.62
CA GLY A 133 -68.20 -49.87 -31.25
C GLY A 133 -67.90 -51.27 -30.70
N GLU A 134 -68.21 -52.31 -31.46
CA GLU A 134 -67.95 -53.70 -31.07
C GLU A 134 -66.44 -53.98 -30.93
N ALA A 135 -65.63 -53.52 -31.90
CA ALA A 135 -64.17 -53.67 -31.84
C ALA A 135 -63.56 -52.89 -30.67
N LYS A 136 -64.08 -51.69 -30.37
CA LYS A 136 -63.67 -50.88 -29.22
C LYS A 136 -63.92 -51.59 -27.89
N GLU A 137 -65.08 -52.21 -27.72
CA GLU A 137 -65.42 -52.93 -26.48
C GLU A 137 -64.48 -54.12 -26.23
N VAL A 138 -64.17 -54.89 -27.27
CA VAL A 138 -63.19 -56.00 -27.20
C VAL A 138 -61.80 -55.48 -26.80
N LEU A 139 -61.33 -54.41 -27.46
CA LEU A 139 -60.02 -53.80 -27.16
C LEU A 139 -59.95 -53.22 -25.75
N GLU A 140 -61.01 -52.57 -25.26
CA GLU A 140 -61.09 -52.06 -23.89
C GLU A 140 -61.02 -53.20 -22.86
N GLY A 141 -61.67 -54.34 -23.16
CA GLY A 141 -61.59 -55.55 -22.36
C GLY A 141 -60.16 -56.10 -22.25
N HIS A 142 -59.45 -56.25 -23.37
CA HIS A 142 -58.06 -56.72 -23.37
C HIS A 142 -57.11 -55.72 -22.72
N LEU A 143 -57.25 -54.43 -22.99
CA LEU A 143 -56.46 -53.40 -22.31
C LEU A 143 -56.62 -53.52 -20.79
N ARG A 144 -57.86 -53.68 -20.31
CA ARG A 144 -58.14 -53.89 -18.88
C ARG A 144 -57.48 -55.17 -18.34
N SER A 145 -57.54 -56.28 -19.09
CA SER A 145 -56.91 -57.56 -18.72
C SER A 145 -55.38 -57.42 -18.58
N ILE A 146 -54.72 -56.81 -19.57
CA ILE A 146 -53.27 -56.62 -19.59
C ILE A 146 -52.83 -55.65 -18.49
N LEU A 147 -53.55 -54.54 -18.30
CA LEU A 147 -53.25 -53.57 -17.23
C LEU A 147 -53.27 -54.23 -15.85
N GLY A 148 -54.20 -55.15 -15.59
CA GLY A 148 -54.27 -55.88 -14.32
C GLY A 148 -53.12 -56.86 -14.07
N ARG A 149 -52.39 -57.29 -15.11
CA ARG A 149 -51.27 -58.23 -15.00
C ARG A 149 -49.90 -57.56 -14.99
N MET A 150 -49.80 -56.31 -15.46
CA MET A 150 -48.56 -55.55 -15.56
C MET A 150 -48.40 -54.55 -14.41
N THR A 151 -47.15 -54.10 -14.19
CA THR A 151 -46.83 -53.01 -13.26
C THR A 151 -46.94 -51.66 -13.95
N VAL A 152 -47.11 -50.57 -13.20
CA VAL A 152 -47.18 -49.21 -13.76
C VAL A 152 -45.87 -48.83 -14.45
N GLU A 153 -44.75 -49.25 -13.89
CA GLU A 153 -43.42 -49.00 -14.43
C GLU A 153 -43.19 -49.70 -15.76
N ASP A 154 -43.67 -50.93 -15.93
CA ASP A 154 -43.55 -51.65 -17.20
C ASP A 154 -44.38 -50.97 -18.29
N ILE A 155 -45.59 -50.52 -17.96
CA ILE A 155 -46.47 -49.78 -18.88
C ILE A 155 -45.82 -48.45 -19.28
N TYR A 156 -45.14 -47.77 -18.34
CA TYR A 156 -44.52 -46.48 -18.57
C TYR A 156 -43.17 -46.56 -19.30
N LYS A 157 -42.28 -47.47 -18.88
CA LYS A 157 -40.90 -47.61 -19.41
C LYS A 157 -40.83 -48.48 -20.66
N ASN A 158 -41.61 -49.56 -20.73
CA ASN A 158 -41.52 -50.58 -21.79
C ASN A 158 -42.81 -50.60 -22.63
N ARG A 159 -43.13 -49.48 -23.26
CA ARG A 159 -44.36 -49.31 -24.06
C ARG A 159 -44.48 -50.30 -25.21
N ASP A 160 -43.36 -50.72 -25.80
CA ASP A 160 -43.37 -51.67 -26.92
C ASP A 160 -43.81 -53.08 -26.48
N VAL A 161 -43.42 -53.51 -25.29
CA VAL A 161 -43.83 -54.79 -24.71
C VAL A 161 -45.31 -54.77 -24.39
N PHE A 162 -45.80 -53.66 -23.80
CA PHE A 162 -47.23 -53.47 -23.57
C PHE A 162 -48.02 -53.50 -24.90
N ASN A 163 -47.58 -52.76 -25.92
CA ASN A 163 -48.23 -52.72 -27.24
C ASN A 163 -48.29 -54.12 -27.88
N SER A 164 -47.19 -54.88 -27.80
CA SER A 164 -47.10 -56.23 -28.36
C SER A 164 -48.06 -57.20 -27.66
N ASN A 165 -48.11 -57.17 -26.33
CA ASN A 165 -49.02 -58.01 -25.55
C ASN A 165 -50.50 -57.71 -25.85
N VAL A 166 -50.85 -56.42 -25.96
CA VAL A 166 -52.21 -56.01 -26.33
C VAL A 166 -52.55 -56.47 -27.74
N GLN A 167 -51.62 -56.31 -28.69
CA GLN A 167 -51.84 -56.75 -30.06
C GLN A 167 -52.00 -58.26 -30.16
N GLU A 168 -51.20 -59.05 -29.43
CA GLU A 168 -51.28 -60.52 -29.44
C GLU A 168 -52.59 -61.03 -28.84
N GLU A 169 -52.99 -60.53 -27.66
CA GLU A 169 -54.20 -60.98 -26.98
C GLU A 169 -55.47 -60.54 -27.75
N ALA A 170 -55.50 -59.29 -28.24
CA ALA A 170 -56.66 -58.77 -28.96
C ALA A 170 -56.74 -59.24 -30.42
N ALA A 171 -55.62 -59.59 -31.08
CA ALA A 171 -55.66 -60.07 -32.46
C ALA A 171 -56.43 -61.39 -32.59
N SER A 172 -56.33 -62.29 -31.61
CA SER A 172 -57.06 -63.57 -31.63
C SER A 172 -58.58 -63.36 -31.61
N ASP A 173 -59.08 -62.44 -30.78
CA ASP A 173 -60.52 -62.21 -30.65
C ASP A 173 -61.07 -61.33 -31.77
N LEU A 174 -60.32 -60.34 -32.24
CA LEU A 174 -60.69 -59.56 -33.43
C LEU A 174 -60.66 -60.39 -34.71
N ALA A 175 -59.77 -61.39 -34.83
CA ALA A 175 -59.74 -62.30 -35.97
C ALA A 175 -61.03 -63.11 -36.09
N LYS A 176 -61.67 -63.50 -34.98
CA LYS A 176 -63.00 -64.16 -34.99
C LYS A 176 -64.12 -63.25 -35.53
N MET A 177 -63.87 -61.95 -35.61
CA MET A 177 -64.76 -60.95 -36.21
C MET A 177 -64.36 -60.61 -37.66
N GLY A 178 -63.31 -61.23 -38.20
CA GLY A 178 -62.73 -60.89 -39.51
C GLY A 178 -61.93 -59.58 -39.51
N LEU A 179 -61.55 -59.08 -38.33
CA LEU A 179 -60.83 -57.82 -38.14
C LEU A 179 -59.36 -58.08 -37.82
N VAL A 180 -58.49 -57.22 -38.35
CA VAL A 180 -57.04 -57.29 -38.14
C VAL A 180 -56.54 -55.94 -37.63
N ILE A 181 -55.72 -55.99 -36.58
CA ILE A 181 -55.00 -54.82 -36.06
C ILE A 181 -53.82 -54.52 -37.01
N VAL A 182 -53.84 -53.33 -37.62
CA VAL A 182 -52.72 -52.83 -38.43
C VAL A 182 -51.64 -52.25 -37.52
N SER A 183 -52.07 -51.49 -36.51
CA SER A 183 -51.18 -50.86 -35.54
C SER A 183 -51.92 -50.54 -34.26
N PHE A 184 -51.24 -50.71 -33.14
CA PHE A 184 -51.68 -50.25 -31.82
C PHE A 184 -50.63 -49.33 -31.22
N THR A 185 -51.05 -48.21 -30.65
CA THR A 185 -50.15 -47.25 -30.00
C THR A 185 -50.81 -46.69 -28.75
N VAL A 186 -50.13 -46.81 -27.60
CA VAL A 186 -50.52 -46.10 -26.38
C VAL A 186 -50.30 -44.60 -26.55
N LYS A 187 -51.38 -43.82 -26.40
CA LYS A 187 -51.37 -42.37 -26.42
C LYS A 187 -50.90 -41.81 -25.09
N GLU A 188 -51.58 -42.17 -24.00
CA GLU A 188 -51.33 -41.61 -22.67
C GLU A 188 -51.61 -42.63 -21.57
N VAL A 189 -50.87 -42.52 -20.47
CA VAL A 189 -51.06 -43.32 -19.25
C VAL A 189 -51.24 -42.32 -18.12
N THR A 190 -52.42 -42.27 -17.54
CA THR A 190 -52.79 -41.31 -16.50
C THR A 190 -53.01 -42.04 -15.18
N ASP A 191 -52.57 -41.42 -14.09
CA ASP A 191 -52.89 -41.80 -12.71
C ASP A 191 -53.48 -40.58 -11.99
N LYS A 192 -54.55 -40.78 -11.22
CA LYS A 192 -55.19 -39.73 -10.42
C LYS A 192 -54.46 -39.43 -9.12
N ASN A 193 -53.72 -40.40 -8.57
CA ASN A 193 -53.08 -40.28 -7.26
C ASN A 193 -51.65 -39.70 -7.33
N GLY A 194 -51.16 -39.35 -8.52
CA GLY A 194 -49.85 -38.72 -8.72
C GLY A 194 -48.64 -39.63 -8.53
N TYR A 195 -48.83 -40.96 -8.53
CA TYR A 195 -47.77 -41.96 -8.45
C TYR A 195 -46.71 -41.78 -9.54
N LEU A 196 -47.13 -41.58 -10.78
CA LEU A 196 -46.23 -41.33 -11.91
C LEU A 196 -45.41 -40.05 -11.74
N GLU A 197 -46.03 -39.00 -11.19
CA GLU A 197 -45.34 -37.74 -10.90
C GLU A 197 -44.31 -37.92 -9.79
N ALA A 198 -44.68 -38.61 -8.69
CA ALA A 198 -43.77 -38.92 -7.59
C ALA A 198 -42.56 -39.77 -8.04
N LEU A 199 -42.77 -40.73 -8.94
CA LEU A 199 -41.70 -41.53 -9.54
C LEU A 199 -40.72 -40.63 -10.33
N GLY A 200 -41.26 -39.66 -11.06
CA GLY A 200 -40.46 -38.66 -11.78
C GLY A 200 -39.68 -37.73 -10.85
N GLN A 201 -40.29 -37.26 -9.77
CA GLN A 201 -39.67 -36.36 -8.79
C GLN A 201 -38.39 -36.96 -8.17
N GLY A 202 -38.41 -38.24 -7.80
CA GLY A 202 -37.22 -38.93 -7.28
C GLY A 202 -36.04 -38.93 -8.26
N ARG A 203 -36.32 -39.24 -9.53
CA ARG A 203 -35.30 -39.23 -10.59
C ARG A 203 -34.78 -37.81 -10.87
N ILE A 204 -35.65 -36.81 -10.85
CA ILE A 204 -35.27 -35.40 -11.02
C ILE A 204 -34.36 -34.97 -9.87
N ALA A 205 -34.68 -35.31 -8.62
CA ALA A 205 -33.86 -34.98 -7.46
C ALA A 205 -32.49 -35.67 -7.49
N GLU A 206 -32.43 -36.94 -7.93
CA GLU A 206 -31.18 -37.68 -8.14
C GLU A 206 -30.31 -37.00 -9.20
N VAL A 207 -30.87 -36.73 -10.39
CA VAL A 207 -30.14 -36.06 -11.48
C VAL A 207 -29.67 -34.66 -11.07
N LYS A 208 -30.48 -33.92 -10.32
CA LYS A 208 -30.12 -32.60 -9.78
C LYS A 208 -28.98 -32.70 -8.77
N ARG A 209 -29.06 -33.64 -7.82
CA ARG A 209 -27.98 -33.88 -6.84
C ARG A 209 -26.67 -34.24 -7.54
N ASP A 210 -26.70 -35.13 -8.52
CA ASP A 210 -25.50 -35.53 -9.27
C ASP A 210 -24.92 -34.37 -10.09
N ALA A 211 -25.79 -33.55 -10.69
CA ALA A 211 -25.38 -32.32 -11.37
C ALA A 211 -24.73 -31.32 -10.41
N ASP A 212 -25.29 -31.12 -9.22
CA ASP A 212 -24.76 -30.24 -8.17
C ASP A 212 -23.39 -30.74 -7.68
N ILE A 213 -23.25 -32.05 -7.43
CA ILE A 213 -21.98 -32.67 -7.05
C ILE A 213 -20.92 -32.48 -8.15
N LYS A 214 -21.28 -32.71 -9.42
CA LYS A 214 -20.36 -32.51 -10.55
C LYS A 214 -19.93 -31.05 -10.67
N THR A 215 -20.86 -30.11 -10.50
CA THR A 215 -20.56 -28.67 -10.54
C THR A 215 -19.64 -28.26 -9.39
N ALA A 216 -19.94 -28.71 -8.17
CA ALA A 216 -19.10 -28.42 -6.99
C ALA A 216 -17.68 -29.00 -7.13
N ASN A 217 -17.54 -30.20 -7.70
CA ASN A 217 -16.24 -30.80 -7.98
C ASN A 217 -15.48 -30.04 -9.07
N ALA A 218 -16.16 -29.63 -10.14
CA ALA A 218 -15.56 -28.82 -11.21
C ALA A 218 -15.09 -27.44 -10.70
N ASP A 219 -15.88 -26.79 -9.85
CA ASP A 219 -15.53 -25.52 -9.22
C ASP A 219 -14.36 -25.67 -8.25
N LYS A 220 -14.35 -26.73 -7.44
CA LYS A 220 -13.24 -27.07 -6.56
C LYS A 220 -11.95 -27.26 -7.37
N GLU A 221 -11.99 -28.05 -8.43
CA GLU A 221 -10.83 -28.29 -9.29
C GLU A 221 -10.35 -26.99 -9.94
N THR A 222 -11.28 -26.19 -10.49
CA THR A 222 -10.97 -24.88 -11.07
C THR A 222 -10.29 -23.96 -10.06
N ARG A 223 -10.77 -23.91 -8.81
CA ARG A 223 -10.15 -23.11 -7.73
C ARG A 223 -8.75 -23.61 -7.38
N ILE A 224 -8.53 -24.92 -7.30
CA ILE A 224 -7.21 -25.50 -7.03
C ILE A 224 -6.24 -25.16 -8.16
N GLN A 225 -6.64 -25.33 -9.41
CA GLN A 225 -5.78 -25.03 -10.56
C GLN A 225 -5.44 -23.53 -10.65
N ARG A 226 -6.39 -22.64 -10.36
CA ARG A 226 -6.12 -21.20 -10.25
C ARG A 226 -5.12 -20.88 -9.13
N ALA A 227 -5.34 -21.41 -7.93
CA ALA A 227 -4.44 -21.18 -6.80
C ALA A 227 -3.01 -21.70 -7.10
N LEU A 228 -2.88 -22.86 -7.74
CA LEU A 228 -1.58 -23.39 -8.17
C LEU A 228 -0.93 -22.53 -9.27
N ALA A 229 -1.72 -22.02 -10.22
CA ALA A 229 -1.22 -21.12 -11.26
C ALA A 229 -0.75 -19.78 -10.67
N ASP A 230 -1.48 -19.24 -9.70
CA ASP A 230 -1.13 -18.00 -9.00
C ASP A 230 0.13 -18.20 -8.15
N GLN A 231 0.23 -19.31 -7.41
CA GLN A 231 1.43 -19.66 -6.63
C GLN A 231 2.67 -19.75 -7.53
N LYS A 232 2.57 -20.47 -8.66
CA LYS A 232 3.68 -20.58 -9.63
C LYS A 232 4.02 -19.23 -10.25
N SER A 233 3.03 -18.38 -10.52
CA SER A 233 3.26 -17.05 -11.06
C SER A 233 4.01 -16.17 -10.06
N GLN A 234 3.61 -16.19 -8.79
CA GLN A 234 4.30 -15.46 -7.71
C GLN A 234 5.73 -15.97 -7.49
N GLU A 235 5.95 -17.30 -7.53
CA GLU A 235 7.29 -17.87 -7.40
C GLU A 235 8.21 -17.40 -8.53
N ALA A 236 7.73 -17.44 -9.79
CA ALA A 236 8.49 -16.96 -10.94
C ALA A 236 8.76 -15.45 -10.88
N GLU A 237 7.84 -14.66 -10.32
CA GLU A 237 8.01 -13.22 -10.12
C GLU A 237 9.05 -12.92 -9.04
N LEU A 238 8.98 -13.59 -7.88
CA LEU A 238 9.97 -13.48 -6.81
C LEU A 238 11.37 -13.90 -7.26
N GLN A 239 11.48 -14.96 -8.06
CA GLN A 239 12.75 -15.38 -8.67
C GLN A 239 13.31 -14.28 -9.56
N ARG A 240 12.49 -13.73 -10.47
CA ARG A 240 12.89 -12.63 -11.36
C ARG A 240 13.31 -11.38 -10.58
N GLU A 241 12.57 -11.02 -9.53
CA GLU A 241 12.92 -9.88 -8.66
C GLU A 241 14.24 -10.12 -7.93
N THR A 242 14.45 -11.32 -7.39
CA THR A 242 15.69 -11.70 -6.70
C THR A 242 16.89 -11.64 -7.64
N GLU A 243 16.77 -12.18 -8.86
CA GLU A 243 17.79 -12.09 -9.89
C GLU A 243 18.08 -10.64 -10.28
N THR A 244 17.04 -9.82 -10.45
CA THR A 244 17.19 -8.40 -10.76
C THR A 244 17.87 -7.63 -9.63
N ALA A 245 17.49 -7.92 -8.38
CA ALA A 245 18.08 -7.30 -7.19
C ALA A 245 19.56 -7.71 -7.05
N ASN A 246 19.89 -8.98 -7.27
CA ASN A 246 21.27 -9.47 -7.29
C ASN A 246 22.09 -8.81 -8.39
N ALA A 247 21.56 -8.74 -9.62
CA ALA A 247 22.23 -8.06 -10.73
C ALA A 247 22.44 -6.56 -10.47
N LYS A 248 21.47 -5.87 -9.87
CA LYS A 248 21.60 -4.47 -9.44
C LYS A 248 22.67 -4.31 -8.36
N LYS A 249 22.68 -5.18 -7.35
CA LYS A 249 23.68 -5.20 -6.28
C LYS A 249 25.07 -5.40 -6.86
N GLU A 250 25.26 -6.40 -7.71
CA GLU A 250 26.54 -6.70 -8.36
C GLU A 250 27.02 -5.54 -9.22
N LYS A 251 26.13 -4.97 -10.04
CA LYS A 251 26.42 -3.75 -10.81
C LYS A 251 26.86 -2.59 -9.90
N SER A 252 26.17 -2.36 -8.79
CA SER A 252 26.51 -1.27 -7.86
C SER A 252 27.87 -1.48 -7.18
N LEU A 253 28.18 -2.72 -6.77
CA LEU A 253 29.48 -3.06 -6.21
C LEU A 253 30.59 -2.84 -7.23
N LEU A 254 30.38 -3.28 -8.47
CA LEU A 254 31.34 -3.11 -9.56
C LEU A 254 31.60 -1.63 -9.87
N LEU A 255 30.54 -0.79 -9.90
CA LEU A 255 30.68 0.65 -10.05
C LEU A 255 31.48 1.26 -8.90
N SER A 256 31.19 0.90 -7.64
CA SER A 256 31.97 1.39 -6.50
C SER A 256 33.43 0.91 -6.52
N THR A 257 33.72 -0.30 -7.02
CA THR A 257 35.10 -0.74 -7.22
C THR A 257 35.81 0.07 -8.31
N TYR A 258 35.14 0.38 -9.42
CA TYR A 258 35.70 1.22 -10.47
C TYR A 258 35.90 2.66 -10.01
N GLU A 259 34.97 3.25 -9.24
CA GLU A 259 35.14 4.57 -8.63
C GLU A 259 36.31 4.59 -7.66
N ARG A 260 36.47 3.55 -6.82
CA ARG A 260 37.63 3.41 -5.92
C ARG A 260 38.93 3.35 -6.72
N GLU A 261 38.99 2.54 -7.78
CA GLU A 261 40.17 2.44 -8.66
C GLU A 261 40.48 3.76 -9.35
N GLN A 262 39.47 4.46 -9.87
CA GLN A 262 39.62 5.79 -10.45
C GLN A 262 40.11 6.81 -9.43
N ASN A 263 39.57 6.80 -8.21
CA ASN A 263 40.00 7.70 -7.15
C ASN A 263 41.44 7.43 -6.71
N ILE A 264 41.87 6.17 -6.63
CA ILE A 264 43.28 5.82 -6.38
C ILE A 264 44.16 6.36 -7.50
N ALA A 265 43.83 6.06 -8.76
CA ALA A 265 44.59 6.53 -9.92
C ALA A 265 44.64 8.07 -10.01
N LYS A 266 43.54 8.75 -9.67
CA LYS A 266 43.47 10.22 -9.62
C LYS A 266 44.30 10.78 -8.47
N ALA A 267 44.23 10.19 -7.27
CA ALA A 267 45.02 10.60 -6.11
C ALA A 267 46.52 10.39 -6.35
N GLU A 268 46.91 9.30 -7.03
CA GLU A 268 48.29 9.06 -7.48
C GLU A 268 48.73 10.13 -8.50
N ALA A 269 47.89 10.45 -9.49
CA ALA A 269 48.17 11.49 -10.46
C ALA A 269 48.29 12.87 -9.80
N GLU A 270 47.36 13.26 -8.92
CA GLU A 270 47.40 14.51 -8.15
C GLU A 270 48.64 14.57 -7.25
N SER A 271 48.97 13.48 -6.56
CA SER A 271 50.20 13.40 -5.74
C SER A 271 51.46 13.57 -6.60
N ALA A 272 51.49 12.99 -7.79
CA ALA A 272 52.59 13.18 -8.74
C ALA A 272 52.68 14.63 -9.25
N TYR A 273 51.54 15.26 -9.54
CA TYR A 273 51.48 16.68 -9.92
C TYR A 273 51.93 17.60 -8.77
N ASP A 274 51.49 17.35 -7.54
CA ASP A 274 51.86 18.14 -6.37
C ASP A 274 53.35 17.97 -6.02
N LEU A 275 53.88 16.74 -6.12
CA LEU A 275 55.30 16.48 -5.99
C LEU A 275 56.09 17.26 -7.05
N ARG A 276 55.66 17.20 -8.32
CA ARG A 276 56.29 17.94 -9.42
C ARG A 276 56.22 19.45 -9.22
N ARG A 277 55.09 19.96 -8.72
CA ARG A 277 54.90 21.38 -8.39
C ARG A 277 55.79 21.80 -7.22
N ALA A 278 55.95 20.97 -6.21
CA ALA A 278 56.85 21.23 -5.08
C ALA A 278 58.32 21.24 -5.52
N GLU A 279 58.74 20.33 -6.41
CA GLU A 279 60.06 20.35 -7.04
C GLU A 279 60.30 21.64 -7.83
N LEU A 280 59.34 22.04 -8.67
CA LEU A 280 59.42 23.27 -9.45
C LEU A 280 59.49 24.50 -8.55
N LYS A 281 58.67 24.57 -7.49
CA LYS A 281 58.75 25.66 -6.48
C LYS A 281 60.11 25.71 -5.80
N LYS A 282 60.65 24.56 -5.37
CA LYS A 282 62.01 24.50 -4.79
C LYS A 282 63.05 25.06 -5.77
N ARG A 283 62.95 24.69 -7.05
CA ARG A 283 63.84 25.23 -8.10
C ARG A 283 63.68 26.74 -8.26
N VAL A 284 62.46 27.26 -8.32
CA VAL A 284 62.20 28.71 -8.44
C VAL A 284 62.75 29.47 -7.24
N VAL A 285 62.55 28.98 -6.00
CA VAL A 285 63.09 29.63 -4.79
C VAL A 285 64.63 29.68 -4.81
N VAL A 286 65.30 28.63 -5.32
CA VAL A 286 66.76 28.62 -5.50
C VAL A 286 67.19 29.67 -6.53
N GLU A 287 66.51 29.75 -7.67
CA GLU A 287 66.79 30.75 -8.71
C GLU A 287 66.52 32.19 -8.22
N GLU A 288 65.42 32.42 -7.50
CA GLU A 288 65.10 33.72 -6.87
C GLU A 288 66.14 34.11 -5.82
N GLY A 289 66.64 33.15 -5.02
CA GLY A 289 67.73 33.38 -4.08
C GLY A 289 69.01 33.84 -4.80
N ASN A 290 69.37 33.22 -5.92
CA ASN A 290 70.51 33.62 -6.74
C ASN A 290 70.33 35.01 -7.37
N ALA A 291 69.12 35.34 -7.82
CA ALA A 291 68.80 36.66 -8.34
C ALA A 291 68.90 37.75 -7.24
N LEU A 292 68.44 37.45 -6.02
CA LEU A 292 68.54 38.36 -4.89
C LEU A 292 70.00 38.63 -4.49
N ILE A 293 70.87 37.61 -4.53
CA ILE A 293 72.31 37.78 -4.31
C ILE A 293 72.90 38.73 -5.36
N THR A 294 72.56 38.53 -6.64
CA THR A 294 73.01 39.40 -7.74
C THR A 294 72.52 40.85 -7.57
N GLU A 295 71.29 41.06 -7.12
CA GLU A 295 70.75 42.40 -6.86
C GLU A 295 71.44 43.09 -5.67
N ARG A 296 71.73 42.33 -4.60
CA ARG A 296 72.49 42.81 -3.44
C ARG A 296 73.92 43.19 -3.83
N GLU A 297 74.59 42.41 -4.67
CA GLU A 297 75.91 42.76 -5.21
C GLU A 297 75.87 44.09 -5.98
N LYS A 298 74.86 44.30 -6.83
CA LYS A 298 74.68 45.59 -7.53
C LYS A 298 74.38 46.76 -6.61
N GLN A 299 73.65 46.54 -5.51
CA GLN A 299 73.40 47.60 -4.52
C GLN A 299 74.69 48.00 -3.78
N ILE A 300 75.56 47.04 -3.46
CA ILE A 300 76.86 47.33 -2.85
C ILE A 300 77.72 48.14 -3.83
N GLU A 301 77.76 47.76 -5.12
CA GLU A 301 78.50 48.52 -6.15
C GLU A 301 77.98 49.97 -6.29
N LEU A 302 76.67 50.19 -6.16
CA LEU A 302 76.09 51.53 -6.19
C LEU A 302 76.49 52.35 -4.96
N GLN A 303 76.47 51.74 -3.77
CA GLN A 303 76.87 52.40 -2.52
C GLN A 303 78.37 52.78 -2.48
N GLU A 304 79.24 51.94 -3.06
CA GLU A 304 80.65 52.29 -3.22
C GLU A 304 80.83 53.53 -4.11
N LYS A 305 80.08 53.63 -5.22
CA LYS A 305 80.13 54.80 -6.11
C LYS A 305 79.60 56.08 -5.44
N GLU A 306 78.58 55.99 -4.59
CA GLU A 306 78.07 57.15 -3.84
C GLU A 306 79.04 57.61 -2.74
N THR A 307 79.77 56.68 -2.11
CA THR A 307 80.76 56.98 -1.07
C THR A 307 81.93 57.79 -1.64
N ILE A 308 82.44 57.41 -2.83
CA ILE A 308 83.51 58.16 -3.53
C ILE A 308 83.06 59.59 -3.88
N LYS A 309 81.78 59.79 -4.18
CA LYS A 309 81.23 61.12 -4.49
C LYS A 309 81.21 62.03 -3.25
N LYS A 310 80.86 61.48 -2.08
CA LYS A 310 80.87 62.18 -0.79
C LYS A 310 82.26 62.57 -0.32
N GLU A 311 83.29 61.75 -0.56
CA GLU A 311 84.68 62.13 -0.22
C GLU A 311 85.15 63.38 -0.98
N ARG A 312 84.79 63.52 -2.27
CA ARG A 312 85.16 64.70 -3.07
C ARG A 312 84.45 65.99 -2.63
N GLU A 313 83.26 65.90 -2.06
CA GLU A 313 82.51 67.05 -1.51
C GLU A 313 83.05 67.49 -0.14
N TYR A 314 83.53 66.55 0.69
CA TYR A 314 84.15 66.86 1.97
C TYR A 314 85.52 67.55 1.83
N ASP A 315 86.33 67.17 0.83
CA ASP A 315 87.67 67.77 0.63
C ASP A 315 87.60 69.25 0.16
N ALA A 316 86.54 69.62 -0.58
CA ALA A 316 86.34 70.99 -1.06
C ALA A 316 85.81 71.97 0.02
N THR A 317 85.11 71.44 1.03
CA THR A 317 84.47 72.23 2.08
C THR A 317 85.38 72.48 3.28
N VAL A 318 86.27 71.54 3.62
CA VAL A 318 87.16 71.67 4.78
C VAL A 318 88.35 72.59 4.51
N ARG A 319 88.97 72.54 3.32
CA ARG A 319 90.10 73.44 2.99
C ARG A 319 89.74 74.93 2.96
N LYS A 320 88.56 75.28 2.43
CA LYS A 320 88.08 76.69 2.43
C LYS A 320 87.67 77.20 3.81
N LYS A 321 87.29 76.31 4.72
CA LYS A 321 86.89 76.66 6.10
C LYS A 321 88.11 76.85 7.01
N ALA A 322 89.17 76.07 6.81
CA ALA A 322 90.42 76.19 7.58
C ALA A 322 91.24 77.45 7.24
N GLU A 323 91.22 77.94 6.00
CA GLU A 323 91.93 79.17 5.59
C GLU A 323 91.24 80.45 6.15
N ALA A 324 89.91 80.42 6.29
CA ALA A 324 89.12 81.52 6.85
C ALA A 324 89.27 81.65 8.38
N GLU A 325 89.38 80.53 9.09
CA GLU A 325 89.59 80.52 10.54
C GLU A 325 91.01 81.02 10.93
N ARG A 326 92.05 80.75 10.12
CA ARG A 326 93.41 81.28 10.37
C ARG A 326 93.48 82.81 10.30
N TYR A 327 92.79 83.42 9.34
CA TYR A 327 92.79 84.87 9.14
C TYR A 327 91.99 85.62 10.24
N ALA A 328 90.92 85.01 10.76
CA ALA A 328 90.13 85.56 11.86
C ALA A 328 90.90 85.59 13.19
N VAL A 329 91.70 84.54 13.46
CA VAL A 329 92.50 84.45 14.70
C VAL A 329 93.64 85.48 14.70
N GLU A 330 94.30 85.70 13.56
CA GLU A 330 95.43 86.64 13.46
C GLU A 330 95.03 88.11 13.70
N GLN A 331 93.87 88.53 13.20
CA GLN A 331 93.33 89.88 13.43
C GLN A 331 92.83 90.09 14.88
N SER A 332 92.26 89.05 15.50
CA SER A 332 91.81 89.12 16.90
C SER A 332 92.96 89.27 17.90
N ALA A 333 94.13 88.68 17.58
CA ALA A 333 95.34 88.78 18.38
C ALA A 333 95.98 90.19 18.31
N ILE A 334 95.97 90.83 17.13
CA ILE A 334 96.47 92.21 16.94
C ILE A 334 95.59 93.23 17.67
N ALA A 335 94.26 93.05 17.63
CA ALA A 335 93.31 93.90 18.35
C ALA A 335 93.46 93.79 19.88
N SER A 336 93.71 92.58 20.39
CA SER A 336 93.92 92.33 21.82
C SER A 336 95.23 92.95 22.34
N LYS A 337 96.29 92.93 21.53
CA LYS A 337 97.58 93.57 21.86
C LYS A 337 97.47 95.09 21.96
N ASN A 338 96.75 95.75 21.04
CA ASN A 338 96.58 97.20 21.05
C ASN A 338 95.67 97.68 22.19
N LYS A 339 94.65 96.91 22.57
CA LYS A 339 93.79 97.22 23.72
C LYS A 339 94.55 97.18 25.04
N SER A 340 95.42 96.19 25.24
CA SER A 340 96.22 96.05 26.47
C SER A 340 97.29 97.14 26.65
N ILE A 341 97.82 97.71 25.56
CA ILE A 341 98.80 98.81 25.62
C ILE A 341 98.11 100.13 26.00
N ALA A 342 96.96 100.44 25.39
CA ALA A 342 96.19 101.64 25.70
C ALA A 342 95.64 101.66 27.15
N GLU A 343 95.20 100.51 27.68
CA GLU A 343 94.72 100.40 29.07
C GLU A 343 95.85 100.47 30.11
N SER A 344 97.10 100.26 29.71
CA SER A 344 98.27 100.36 30.60
C SER A 344 98.83 101.78 30.65
N GLU A 345 98.81 102.50 29.52
CA GLU A 345 99.19 103.93 29.43
C GLU A 345 98.19 104.86 30.13
N ALA A 346 96.89 104.52 30.10
CA ALA A 346 95.85 105.27 30.82
C ALA A 346 95.99 105.14 32.35
N ARG A 347 96.29 103.93 32.85
CA ARG A 347 96.49 103.68 34.29
C ARG A 347 97.77 104.30 34.85
N ALA A 348 98.83 104.43 34.04
CA ALA A 348 100.06 105.11 34.45
C ALA A 348 99.86 106.62 34.66
N LYS A 349 99.03 107.25 33.82
CA LYS A 349 98.81 108.71 33.85
C LYS A 349 97.84 109.15 34.95
N GLU A 350 96.94 108.27 35.37
CA GLU A 350 96.02 108.48 36.50
C GLU A 350 96.72 108.40 37.87
N ILE A 351 97.73 107.52 38.01
CA ILE A 351 98.52 107.37 39.23
C ILE A 351 99.52 108.53 39.43
N GLU A 352 100.09 109.09 38.35
CA GLU A 352 101.00 110.24 38.42
C GLU A 352 100.30 111.53 38.89
N LEU A 353 99.07 111.77 38.41
CA LEU A 353 98.28 112.96 38.74
C LEU A 353 97.65 112.89 40.14
N ASN A 354 97.23 111.71 40.59
CA ASN A 354 96.73 111.52 41.96
C ASN A 354 97.87 111.52 43.01
N GLY A 355 99.06 111.01 42.68
CA GLY A 355 100.22 111.04 43.57
C GLY A 355 100.78 112.46 43.81
N GLN A 356 100.67 113.37 42.85
CA GLN A 356 101.07 114.78 43.02
C GLN A 356 100.05 115.59 43.83
N ALA A 357 98.76 115.25 43.77
CA ALA A 357 97.70 115.91 44.53
C ALA A 357 97.65 115.46 46.01
N GLU A 358 97.94 114.19 46.29
CA GLU A 358 98.02 113.67 47.67
C GLU A 358 99.28 114.13 48.42
N ALA A 359 100.41 114.34 47.74
CA ALA A 359 101.64 114.84 48.36
C ALA A 359 101.53 116.30 48.84
N GLU A 360 100.86 117.17 48.06
CA GLU A 360 100.66 118.58 48.42
C GLU A 360 99.59 118.74 49.53
N SER A 361 98.57 117.87 49.51
CA SER A 361 97.54 117.78 50.56
C SER A 361 98.14 117.35 51.92
N ILE A 362 99.01 116.33 51.92
CA ILE A 362 99.64 115.82 53.15
C ILE A 362 100.68 116.81 53.73
N ARG A 363 101.36 117.62 52.89
CA ARG A 363 102.26 118.69 53.36
C ARG A 363 101.50 119.79 54.12
N LEU A 364 100.34 120.20 53.62
CA LEU A 364 99.49 121.23 54.23
C LEU A 364 98.76 120.72 55.49
N ILE A 365 98.33 119.45 55.50
CA ILE A 365 97.70 118.80 56.67
C ILE A 365 98.74 118.48 57.76
N GLY A 366 100.00 118.20 57.41
CA GLY A 366 101.11 117.99 58.35
C GLY A 366 101.55 119.26 59.07
N GLN A 367 101.49 120.41 58.38
CA GLN A 367 101.82 121.72 58.96
C GLN A 367 100.72 122.21 59.91
N ALA A 368 99.44 121.97 59.58
CA ALA A 368 98.30 122.28 60.44
C ALA A 368 98.18 121.37 61.68
N ASN A 369 98.55 120.09 61.57
CA ASN A 369 98.51 119.16 62.71
C ASN A 369 99.67 119.34 63.71
N ALA A 370 100.81 119.89 63.29
CA ALA A 370 101.91 120.24 64.19
C ALA A 370 101.57 121.47 65.07
N GLU A 371 100.85 122.45 64.52
CA GLU A 371 100.33 123.60 65.28
C GLU A 371 99.15 123.20 66.19
N SER A 372 98.29 122.28 65.75
CA SER A 372 97.19 121.78 66.59
C SER A 372 97.67 120.87 67.74
N LYS A 373 98.76 120.10 67.57
CA LYS A 373 99.31 119.24 68.64
C LYS A 373 100.14 120.01 69.67
N THR A 374 100.74 121.14 69.32
CA THR A 374 101.37 122.06 70.29
C THR A 374 100.34 122.87 71.08
N ALA A 375 99.18 123.18 70.48
CA ALA A 375 98.04 123.78 71.18
C ALA A 375 97.29 122.77 72.08
N TRP A 376 97.14 121.52 71.63
CA TRP A 376 96.51 120.44 72.41
C TRP A 376 97.35 119.99 73.61
N ALA A 377 98.70 120.02 73.49
CA ALA A 377 99.60 119.78 74.62
C ALA A 377 99.58 120.90 75.68
N LYS A 378 99.15 122.13 75.32
CA LYS A 378 98.93 123.24 76.27
C LYS A 378 97.52 123.27 76.87
N ALA A 379 96.55 122.56 76.27
CA ALA A 379 95.15 122.56 76.70
C ALA A 379 94.75 121.32 77.52
N MET A 380 95.62 120.32 77.67
CA MET A 380 95.39 119.12 78.49
C MET A 380 96.29 119.03 79.73
N GLU A 381 96.77 120.16 80.24
CA GLU A 381 97.40 120.27 81.56
C GLU A 381 96.35 120.47 82.69
N GLY A 382 95.07 120.48 82.35
CA GLY A 382 93.99 120.51 83.33
C GLY A 382 92.71 119.94 82.77
N ILE A 383 92.36 118.73 83.22
CA ILE A 383 91.00 118.19 83.51
C ILE A 383 91.05 116.66 83.40
N GLY A 384 90.67 115.98 84.48
CA GLY A 384 90.87 114.54 84.71
C GLY A 384 89.70 113.62 84.32
N SER A 385 90.06 112.34 84.18
CA SER A 385 89.32 111.07 84.31
C SER A 385 87.85 110.94 83.85
N SER A 386 87.65 110.04 82.86
CA SER A 386 86.55 109.05 82.71
C SER A 386 85.76 109.11 81.39
N ALA A 387 86.13 108.28 80.40
CA ALA A 387 85.24 107.68 79.38
C ALA A 387 86.03 106.80 78.38
N ILE A 388 86.35 105.57 78.79
CA ILE A 388 86.70 104.43 77.92
C ILE A 388 85.43 103.55 77.85
N THR A 389 85.22 102.72 76.80
CA THR A 389 84.35 101.51 76.73
C THR A 389 82.96 101.53 76.03
N THR A 390 82.81 101.91 74.74
CA THR A 390 81.52 101.61 74.05
C THR A 390 81.56 101.16 72.59
N LEU A 391 82.63 101.33 71.81
CA LEU A 391 82.46 101.33 70.34
C LEU A 391 82.75 100.02 69.56
N LEU A 392 82.58 98.79 70.10
CA LEU A 392 83.17 97.56 69.49
C LEU A 392 82.29 96.29 69.23
N ILE A 393 80.98 96.31 68.91
CA ILE A 393 80.23 95.04 68.55
C ILE A 393 79.12 95.26 67.49
N GLU A 394 79.15 94.61 66.30
CA GLU A 394 77.94 94.11 65.54
C GLU A 394 78.22 93.36 64.19
N ALA A 395 77.52 92.20 64.01
CA ALA A 395 77.06 91.51 62.76
C ALA A 395 77.83 90.29 62.13
N TYR A 396 77.36 89.06 62.45
CA TYR A 396 77.77 87.72 61.91
C TYR A 396 76.64 86.60 61.90
N PRO A 397 75.46 86.70 61.22
CA PRO A 397 74.66 85.45 61.03
C PRO A 397 73.70 85.38 59.81
N ALA A 398 73.97 84.57 58.76
CA ALA A 398 72.95 84.20 57.73
C ALA A 398 73.20 82.92 56.87
N ILE A 399 73.78 81.82 57.38
CA ILE A 399 74.10 80.59 56.57
C ILE A 399 73.27 79.31 56.92
N ILE A 400 72.37 79.30 57.91
CA ILE A 400 71.70 78.05 58.39
C ILE A 400 70.18 78.01 58.09
N LYS A 401 69.77 77.58 56.88
CA LYS A 401 68.37 77.16 56.57
C LYS A 401 68.35 76.25 55.32
N ALA A 402 68.79 74.98 55.41
CA ALA A 402 67.95 73.79 55.67
C ALA A 402 67.12 73.36 54.43
N SER A 403 67.30 72.25 53.69
CA SER A 403 68.00 70.94 53.80
C SER A 403 67.31 69.74 54.51
N ALA A 404 65.99 69.72 54.78
CA ALA A 404 65.41 68.61 55.58
C ALA A 404 63.94 68.19 55.27
N GLU A 405 63.55 67.90 54.02
CA GLU A 405 62.14 67.61 53.68
C GLU A 405 61.70 66.17 53.27
N PRO A 406 62.52 65.12 53.06
CA PRO A 406 61.96 63.84 52.55
C PRO A 406 61.92 62.72 53.61
N LEU A 407 60.75 62.40 54.22
CA LEU A 407 60.60 61.18 55.07
C LEU A 407 59.17 60.62 55.29
N GLY A 408 58.13 60.95 54.49
CA GLY A 408 56.76 60.45 54.71
C GLY A 408 56.24 59.48 53.64
N ASN A 409 55.95 58.23 54.05
CA ASN A 409 55.00 57.23 53.47
C ASN A 409 55.51 56.13 52.51
N ILE A 410 55.86 54.96 53.08
CA ILE A 410 55.49 53.60 52.58
C ILE A 410 55.40 52.65 53.81
N ASP A 411 54.25 51.97 54.06
CA ASP A 411 54.01 51.08 55.25
C ASP A 411 53.56 49.62 54.94
N LYS A 412 54.05 49.03 53.83
CA LYS A 412 54.37 47.59 53.62
C LYS A 412 53.72 46.46 54.51
N ILE A 413 53.05 45.47 53.86
CA ILE A 413 53.14 43.97 54.02
C ILE A 413 52.57 43.25 55.28
N THR A 414 52.42 41.91 55.42
CA THR A 414 51.83 40.71 54.74
C THR A 414 52.19 39.47 55.63
N VAL A 415 51.26 38.49 55.79
CA VAL A 415 51.36 37.00 56.06
C VAL A 415 51.81 36.36 57.43
N VAL A 416 51.19 35.19 57.72
CA VAL A 416 51.55 33.92 58.46
C VAL A 416 51.40 33.94 60.00
N ASP A 417 50.44 33.24 60.64
CA ASP A 417 50.21 31.78 60.87
C ASP A 417 51.23 31.07 61.80
N SER A 418 50.75 30.05 62.53
CA SER A 418 51.40 29.16 63.51
C SER A 418 51.28 29.66 64.96
N GLY A 419 50.46 29.11 65.84
CA GLY A 419 49.99 27.73 65.92
C GLY A 419 50.13 27.31 67.38
N ASP A 420 49.03 27.37 68.12
CA ASP A 420 48.90 26.79 69.45
C ASP A 420 47.55 26.06 69.50
N GLY A 421 47.53 24.77 69.15
CA GLY A 421 46.45 23.82 69.44
C GLY A 421 45.03 24.09 68.89
N ASN A 422 44.84 25.20 68.16
CA ASN A 422 43.68 25.60 67.38
C ASN A 422 44.24 26.45 66.22
N GLY A 423 44.80 25.78 65.21
CA GLY A 423 45.59 26.47 64.18
C GLY A 423 46.44 25.56 63.29
N ALA A 424 45.89 24.42 62.84
CA ALA A 424 46.48 23.63 61.76
C ALA A 424 45.43 22.88 60.92
N SER A 425 44.26 23.49 60.74
CA SER A 425 43.35 23.17 59.61
C SER A 425 42.59 24.41 59.12
N ALA A 426 43.21 25.59 59.29
CA ALA A 426 42.87 26.82 58.57
C ALA A 426 43.60 26.90 57.22
N ILE A 427 43.80 25.75 56.57
CA ILE A 427 44.08 25.63 55.14
C ILE A 427 42.88 24.97 54.41
N THR A 428 41.76 24.69 55.10
CA THR A 428 40.57 24.10 54.46
C THR A 428 39.21 24.70 54.88
N LYS A 429 39.13 25.77 55.69
CA LYS A 429 37.83 26.28 56.21
C LYS A 429 37.59 27.80 56.19
N THR A 430 38.19 28.54 55.26
CA THR A 430 37.70 29.90 54.91
C THR A 430 36.44 29.88 54.03
N ALA A 431 35.85 28.69 53.82
CA ALA A 431 34.48 28.52 53.32
C ALA A 431 33.44 28.29 54.44
N THR A 432 33.86 28.12 55.71
CA THR A 432 32.92 27.69 56.78
C THR A 432 32.50 28.80 57.74
N ASN A 433 33.12 29.99 57.70
CA ASN A 433 32.75 31.14 58.55
C ASN A 433 31.84 32.19 57.89
N VAL A 434 31.19 31.87 56.77
CA VAL A 434 29.98 32.60 56.32
C VAL A 434 28.71 31.83 56.69
N LEU A 435 28.84 30.57 57.14
CA LEU A 435 27.75 29.63 57.39
C LEU A 435 27.25 29.57 58.84
N THR A 436 27.77 30.40 59.74
CA THR A 436 27.36 30.46 61.15
C THR A 436 26.69 31.78 61.53
N SER A 437 26.65 32.75 60.62
CA SER A 437 25.71 33.88 60.63
C SER A 437 24.35 33.49 60.01
N THR A 438 24.24 32.28 59.48
CA THR A 438 23.06 31.69 58.83
C THR A 438 22.22 30.76 59.71
N GLN A 439 22.50 30.63 61.01
CA GLN A 439 21.79 29.65 61.87
C GLN A 439 20.87 30.23 62.96
N GLU A 440 20.98 31.52 63.30
CA GLU A 440 20.00 32.20 64.18
C GLU A 440 18.94 32.98 63.36
N ALA A 441 19.32 33.57 62.22
CA ALA A 441 18.43 34.41 61.42
C ALA A 441 17.42 33.62 60.54
N LEU A 442 17.64 32.33 60.27
CA LEU A 442 16.76 31.52 59.42
C LEU A 442 15.76 30.67 60.21
N LYS A 443 16.08 30.30 61.46
CA LYS A 443 15.17 29.62 62.39
C LYS A 443 14.06 30.56 62.87
N ASP A 444 14.40 31.83 63.11
CA ASP A 444 13.45 32.89 63.45
C ASP A 444 12.60 33.36 62.26
N ALA A 445 13.06 33.12 61.03
CA ALA A 445 12.38 33.59 59.82
C ALA A 445 11.52 32.53 59.09
N THR A 446 11.66 31.23 59.39
CA THR A 446 11.01 30.17 58.57
C THR A 446 10.31 29.04 59.33
N GLY A 447 10.43 28.94 60.66
CA GLY A 447 9.50 28.17 61.50
C GLY A 447 9.30 26.67 61.19
N LEU A 448 10.18 26.03 60.42
CA LEU A 448 10.10 24.61 60.05
C LEU A 448 11.36 23.88 60.55
N ASP A 449 11.16 22.90 61.44
CA ASP A 449 12.21 22.19 62.16
C ASP A 449 12.45 20.78 61.56
N LEU A 450 13.66 20.57 61.01
CA LEU A 450 14.09 19.32 60.35
C LEU A 450 14.26 18.13 61.32
N ILE A 451 14.09 18.36 62.62
CA ILE A 451 14.20 17.32 63.66
C ILE A 451 13.01 16.33 63.61
N GLU A 452 11.87 16.72 63.04
CA GLU A 452 10.73 15.80 62.85
C GLU A 452 10.94 14.82 61.68
N LEU A 453 11.76 15.20 60.69
CA LEU A 453 12.04 14.33 59.54
C LEU A 453 13.07 13.23 59.90
N ILE A 454 14.00 13.52 60.81
CA ILE A 454 15.06 12.60 61.25
C ILE A 454 14.52 11.47 62.14
N ASN A 455 13.36 11.63 62.78
CA ASN A 455 12.70 10.54 63.51
C ASN A 455 11.88 9.58 62.62
N SER A 456 11.73 9.86 61.32
CA SER A 456 11.02 8.98 60.39
C SER A 456 11.92 7.97 59.65
N ILE A 457 13.24 8.05 59.83
CA ILE A 457 14.23 7.22 59.13
C ILE A 457 15.22 6.60 60.14
N ALA A 458 14.73 5.72 61.03
CA ALA A 458 15.48 4.58 61.61
C ALA A 458 14.70 3.93 62.77
N GLY A 459 13.98 2.83 62.51
CA GLY A 459 13.24 2.10 63.54
C GLY A 459 12.63 0.78 63.07
N THR A 460 13.46 -0.26 63.04
CA THR A 460 13.29 -1.56 62.37
C THR A 460 12.46 -2.59 63.16
N LYS A 461 11.71 -3.45 62.41
CA LYS A 461 11.47 -4.89 62.60
C LYS A 461 10.30 -5.44 63.48
N ASN A 462 9.38 -6.09 62.74
CA ASN A 462 9.09 -7.54 62.73
C ASN A 462 7.97 -8.19 63.58
N ILE A 463 7.25 -9.09 62.87
CA ILE A 463 6.54 -10.33 63.27
C ILE A 463 5.04 -10.22 63.61
N GLY A 464 4.22 -10.79 62.72
CA GLY A 464 3.50 -12.01 63.08
C GLY A 464 1.96 -11.96 63.22
N ARG A 465 1.32 -12.74 62.34
CA ARG A 465 0.16 -13.62 62.59
C ARG A 465 -1.22 -13.04 62.95
N GLN A 466 -2.16 -13.41 62.07
CA GLN A 466 -3.45 -14.07 62.32
C GLN A 466 -4.55 -13.35 63.13
N ILE A 467 -5.65 -13.11 62.40
CA ILE A 467 -7.00 -13.64 62.65
C ILE A 467 -7.40 -13.83 64.13
N ASN A 468 -8.30 -12.98 64.61
CA ASN A 468 -9.61 -13.38 65.14
C ASN A 468 -10.42 -12.14 65.62
N ASN A 469 -11.60 -11.90 65.02
CA ASN A 469 -12.91 -12.12 65.65
C ASN A 469 -12.88 -12.15 67.20
N LEU A 470 -13.64 -11.38 67.98
CA LEU A 470 -15.07 -11.08 67.97
C LEU A 470 -15.29 -9.99 69.03
N ASN A 471 -16.25 -9.08 68.84
CA ASN A 471 -17.37 -8.90 69.79
C ASN A 471 -18.38 -7.88 69.24
N ASP A 472 -19.44 -8.35 68.57
CA ASP A 472 -20.76 -8.45 69.22
C ASP A 472 -21.83 -8.81 68.17
N THR A 473 -22.08 -10.11 68.10
CA THR A 473 -23.35 -10.72 67.71
C THR A 473 -24.31 -10.61 68.89
N LEU A 474 -25.57 -10.23 68.67
CA LEU A 474 -26.78 -10.87 69.24
C LEU A 474 -28.02 -10.01 68.91
N SER A 475 -28.79 -10.42 67.90
CA SER A 475 -30.22 -10.72 68.08
C SER A 475 -30.81 -11.29 66.78
N GLN A 476 -31.43 -12.45 66.95
CA GLN A 476 -32.04 -13.32 65.95
C GLN A 476 -33.34 -12.76 65.34
N PRO A 477 -33.82 -13.39 64.25
CA PRO A 477 -35.04 -13.04 63.52
C PRO A 477 -36.29 -13.76 64.07
N ALA A 478 -37.47 -13.19 63.84
CA ALA A 478 -38.75 -13.91 63.85
C ALA A 478 -39.80 -13.15 62.99
N THR A 479 -40.25 -13.85 61.94
CA THR A 479 -41.61 -13.96 61.37
C THR A 479 -42.71 -12.98 61.82
N GLU A 480 -43.45 -12.42 60.86
CA GLU A 480 -44.88 -12.78 60.67
C GLU A 480 -45.49 -12.22 59.37
N SER A 481 -46.37 -13.04 58.83
CA SER A 481 -47.24 -12.90 57.66
C SER A 481 -48.35 -11.87 57.84
N ASP A 482 -48.74 -11.17 56.77
CA ASP A 482 -50.17 -11.13 56.43
C ASP A 482 -50.45 -10.73 54.97
N THR A 483 -51.50 -11.35 54.44
CA THR A 483 -52.06 -11.20 53.08
C THR A 483 -53.18 -10.13 53.12
N PRO A 484 -53.73 -9.66 51.98
CA PRO A 484 -54.97 -10.30 51.51
C PRO A 484 -55.17 -10.36 49.98
N ILE A 485 -56.11 -11.24 49.65
CA ILE A 485 -56.74 -11.66 48.37
C ILE A 485 -57.76 -10.54 47.95
N ILE A 486 -58.14 -10.22 46.69
CA ILE A 486 -58.98 -10.92 45.67
C ILE A 486 -59.12 -9.97 44.44
N ALA A 487 -59.09 -10.52 43.21
CA ALA A 487 -60.08 -10.36 42.11
C ALA A 487 -59.42 -10.72 40.76
N GLU A 488 -59.71 -11.85 40.10
CA GLU A 488 -60.91 -12.30 39.35
C GLU A 488 -60.72 -12.15 37.82
N ASP A 489 -60.73 -13.32 37.16
CA ASP A 489 -61.18 -13.69 35.81
C ASP A 489 -61.15 -12.69 34.64
N SER A 490 -60.65 -13.14 33.48
CA SER A 490 -61.49 -13.73 32.41
C SER A 490 -60.72 -14.07 31.13
N GLU A 491 -60.93 -15.32 30.70
CA GLU A 491 -60.88 -15.96 29.36
C GLU A 491 -59.64 -15.86 28.45
#